data_AF-A0A4R4G729-F1
#
_entry.id   AF-A0A4R4G729-F1
#
_cell.length_a   1.000
_cell.length_b   1.000
_cell.length_c   1.000
_cell.angle_alpha   90.00
_cell.angle_beta   90.00
_cell.angle_gamma   90.00
#
_symmetry.space_group_name_H-M   'P 1'
#
loop_
_entity.id
_entity.type
_entity.pdbx_description
1 polymer ?
#
loop_
_entity_poly.entity_id
_entity_poly.type
_entity_poly.pdbx_seq_one_letter_code
_entity_poly.pdbx_strand_id
1 'polypeptide(L)'
;MNRVLFLLLLAAWVEIFAAEAGTRAIEWAQAEVNAARESVSSAEKRVEAAQSDLRIAKEMQNDTQILKDPDAAAVAREAVTVSLQGLREAEILLERSKALVRHKERLLASVRETVSSAKDAKGILIPLGGEVRRTLNNAASVSDTCTPLRAGERVDVGSGASAKLFIGRGDGQIDLGENSSFSISSEGEEGLEAMLSQGFAHVRAKLKHYFGRKFEVRTPAAVCAVRGTEFTLRHHLHGSRLEVLEGTVTVRSSSKDEWVEVHGGEWCEILTAEGIRPVKKLNELRSGNDDSH
;
A
#
# COMPACT_ATOMS: atom_id res chain seq x y z
N MET A 1 20.99 -48.84 14.22
CA MET A 1 21.57 -47.58 13.75
C MET A 1 20.83 -47.08 12.49
N ASN A 2 19.51 -46.87 12.57
CA ASN A 2 18.71 -46.38 11.42
C ASN A 2 17.34 -45.77 11.82
N ARG A 3 17.17 -45.34 13.07
CA ARG A 3 15.93 -44.66 13.54
C ARG A 3 16.17 -43.21 13.99
N VAL A 4 17.41 -42.86 14.32
CA VAL A 4 17.78 -41.49 14.73
C VAL A 4 18.00 -40.57 13.52
N LEU A 5 18.42 -41.13 12.38
CA LEU A 5 18.67 -40.34 11.15
C LEU A 5 17.37 -39.91 10.44
N PHE A 6 16.27 -40.65 10.62
CA PHE A 6 14.97 -40.31 10.00
C PHE A 6 14.20 -39.22 10.78
N LEU A 7 14.43 -39.10 12.09
CA LEU A 7 13.84 -38.03 12.92
C LEU A 7 14.56 -36.68 12.76
N LEU A 8 15.85 -36.69 12.42
CA LEU A 8 16.60 -35.46 12.12
C LEU A 8 16.33 -34.88 10.72
N LEU A 9 15.83 -35.70 9.78
CA LEU A 9 15.43 -35.25 8.43
C LEU A 9 13.98 -34.77 8.35
N LEU A 10 13.13 -35.13 9.32
CA LEU A 10 11.76 -34.60 9.45
C LEU A 10 11.71 -33.28 10.25
N ALA A 11 12.68 -33.02 11.12
CA ALA A 11 12.79 -31.77 11.86
C ALA A 11 13.32 -30.58 11.03
N ALA A 12 13.91 -30.85 9.85
CA ALA A 12 14.43 -29.82 8.96
C ALA A 12 13.45 -29.38 7.85
N TRP A 13 12.20 -29.87 7.87
CA TRP A 13 11.20 -29.61 6.83
C TRP A 13 9.91 -28.94 7.33
N VAL A 14 9.87 -28.45 8.57
CA VAL A 14 8.62 -27.90 9.17
C VAL A 14 8.77 -26.49 9.78
N GLU A 15 9.79 -25.71 9.37
CA GLU A 15 9.83 -24.26 9.66
C GLU A 15 9.71 -23.40 8.38
N ILE A 16 8.77 -23.75 7.50
CA ILE A 16 8.35 -22.88 6.38
C ILE A 16 7.00 -22.19 6.71
N PHE A 17 6.61 -22.15 8.00
CA PHE A 17 5.28 -21.71 8.41
C PHE A 17 5.30 -20.37 9.16
N ALA A 18 4.52 -19.43 8.59
CA ALA A 18 4.13 -18.13 9.12
C ALA A 18 5.23 -17.04 9.15
N ALA A 19 5.29 -16.24 8.08
CA ALA A 19 6.02 -14.98 8.12
C ALA A 19 5.33 -14.05 9.15
N GLU A 20 5.92 -13.87 10.33
CA GLU A 20 5.41 -12.91 11.32
C GLU A 20 5.22 -11.53 10.66
N ALA A 21 4.23 -10.74 11.12
CA ALA A 21 3.91 -9.44 10.53
C ALA A 21 5.15 -8.54 10.31
N GLY A 22 6.15 -8.67 11.19
CA GLY A 22 7.45 -8.03 11.02
C GLY A 22 8.25 -8.47 9.80
N THR A 23 8.35 -9.76 9.51
CA THR A 23 9.03 -10.27 8.30
C THR A 23 8.40 -9.68 7.04
N ARG A 24 7.06 -9.64 6.98
CA ARG A 24 6.31 -9.09 5.85
C ARG A 24 6.48 -7.58 5.72
N ALA A 25 6.50 -6.86 6.83
CA ALA A 25 6.82 -5.45 6.85
C ALA A 25 8.23 -5.17 6.29
N ILE A 26 9.23 -5.99 6.67
CA ILE A 26 10.61 -5.87 6.15
C ILE A 26 10.67 -6.19 4.66
N GLU A 27 10.04 -7.28 4.21
CA GLU A 27 9.96 -7.65 2.79
C GLU A 27 9.35 -6.52 1.95
N TRP A 28 8.23 -5.97 2.40
CA TRP A 28 7.58 -4.84 1.74
C TRP A 28 8.49 -3.60 1.72
N ALA A 29 9.04 -3.20 2.86
CA ALA A 29 9.91 -2.02 2.93
C ALA A 29 11.16 -2.18 2.04
N GLN A 30 11.69 -3.41 1.93
CA GLN A 30 12.79 -3.72 1.02
C GLN A 30 12.36 -3.61 -0.45
N ALA A 31 11.17 -4.09 -0.81
CA ALA A 31 10.61 -3.95 -2.15
C ALA A 31 10.43 -2.47 -2.54
N GLU A 32 9.98 -1.62 -1.61
CA GLU A 32 9.87 -0.18 -1.82
C GLU A 32 11.22 0.50 -2.08
N VAL A 33 12.27 0.09 -1.37
CA VAL A 33 13.64 0.56 -1.64
C VAL A 33 14.09 0.15 -3.04
N ASN A 34 13.82 -1.10 -3.44
CA ASN A 34 14.19 -1.61 -4.76
C ASN A 34 13.48 -0.83 -5.88
N ALA A 35 12.16 -0.62 -5.76
CA ALA A 35 11.39 0.18 -6.71
C ALA A 35 11.87 1.64 -6.80
N ALA A 36 12.26 2.24 -5.67
CA ALA A 36 12.86 3.57 -5.66
C ALA A 36 14.22 3.61 -6.39
N ARG A 37 15.04 2.56 -6.25
CA ARG A 37 16.33 2.42 -6.97
C ARG A 37 16.13 2.25 -8.48
N GLU A 38 15.12 1.49 -8.90
CA GLU A 38 14.74 1.39 -10.31
C GLU A 38 14.32 2.75 -10.89
N SER A 39 13.64 3.57 -10.09
CA SER A 39 13.28 4.94 -10.48
C SER A 39 14.52 5.83 -10.67
N VAL A 40 15.54 5.68 -9.82
CA VAL A 40 16.84 6.36 -10.00
C VAL A 40 17.51 5.92 -11.29
N SER A 41 17.63 4.61 -11.55
CA SER A 41 18.24 4.11 -12.79
C SER A 41 17.50 4.62 -14.03
N SER A 42 16.17 4.70 -13.97
CA SER A 42 15.36 5.27 -15.05
C SER A 42 15.59 6.77 -15.25
N ALA A 43 15.78 7.52 -14.16
CA ALA A 43 16.09 8.95 -14.21
C ALA A 43 17.51 9.22 -14.72
N GLU A 44 18.50 8.39 -14.36
CA GLU A 44 19.87 8.47 -14.87
C GLU A 44 19.90 8.31 -16.39
N LYS A 45 19.20 7.31 -16.94
CA LYS A 45 19.06 7.12 -18.39
C LYS A 45 18.44 8.34 -19.09
N ARG A 46 17.49 9.03 -18.44
CA ARG A 46 16.90 10.26 -18.97
C ARG A 46 17.90 11.42 -18.99
N VAL A 47 18.73 11.54 -17.96
CA VAL A 47 19.81 12.54 -17.92
C VAL A 47 20.82 12.25 -19.02
N GLU A 48 21.24 11.00 -19.19
CA GLU A 48 22.18 10.60 -20.27
C GLU A 48 21.62 10.93 -21.67
N ALA A 49 20.33 10.62 -21.90
CA ALA A 49 19.65 10.97 -23.15
C ALA A 49 19.62 12.49 -23.38
N ALA A 50 19.19 13.27 -22.38
CA ALA A 50 19.12 14.73 -22.49
C ALA A 50 20.50 15.39 -22.66
N GLN A 51 21.55 14.84 -22.04
CA GLN A 51 22.94 15.27 -22.27
C GLN A 51 23.38 14.99 -23.72
N SER A 52 22.98 13.84 -24.27
CA SER A 52 23.26 13.53 -25.68
C SER A 52 22.55 14.49 -26.63
N ASP A 53 21.27 14.77 -26.39
CA ASP A 53 20.48 15.72 -27.20
C ASP A 53 21.10 17.13 -27.15
N LEU A 54 21.50 17.58 -25.96
CA LEU A 54 22.18 18.86 -25.79
C LEU A 54 23.52 18.91 -26.55
N ARG A 55 24.27 17.81 -26.57
CA ARG A 55 25.52 17.72 -27.33
C ARG A 55 25.25 17.85 -28.83
N ILE A 56 24.27 17.12 -29.36
CA ILE A 56 23.88 17.19 -30.78
C ILE A 56 23.42 18.61 -31.14
N ALA A 57 22.58 19.23 -30.31
CA ALA A 57 22.11 20.60 -30.54
C ALA A 57 23.27 21.61 -30.58
N LYS A 58 24.26 21.46 -29.69
CA LYS A 58 25.47 22.30 -29.68
C LYS A 58 26.35 22.08 -30.92
N GLU A 59 26.49 20.84 -31.37
CA GLU A 59 27.21 20.51 -32.62
C GLU A 59 26.52 21.18 -33.82
N MET A 60 25.20 21.06 -33.96
CA MET A 60 24.42 21.73 -35.00
C MET A 60 24.54 23.26 -34.94
N GLN A 61 24.57 23.84 -33.74
CA GLN A 61 24.78 25.28 -33.55
C GLN A 61 26.17 25.73 -34.05
N ASN A 62 27.20 24.94 -33.79
CA ASN A 62 28.55 25.23 -34.27
C ASN A 62 28.62 25.15 -35.80
N ASP A 63 28.04 24.11 -36.40
CA ASP A 63 28.03 23.92 -37.86
C ASP A 63 27.30 25.05 -38.59
N THR A 64 26.16 25.50 -38.04
CA THR A 64 25.39 26.63 -38.62
C THR A 64 26.12 27.96 -38.51
N GLN A 65 26.91 28.19 -37.44
CA GLN A 65 27.77 29.38 -37.34
C GLN A 65 28.86 29.40 -38.42
N ILE A 66 29.40 28.24 -38.78
CA ILE A 66 30.40 28.12 -39.87
C ILE A 66 29.77 28.47 -41.22
N LEU A 67 28.53 28.02 -41.46
CA LEU A 67 27.80 28.25 -42.71
C LEU A 67 27.26 29.69 -42.87
N LYS A 68 27.23 30.49 -41.80
CA LYS A 68 26.77 31.89 -41.77
C LYS A 68 25.32 32.10 -42.23
N ASP A 69 24.47 31.08 -42.08
CA ASP A 69 23.04 31.18 -42.31
C ASP A 69 22.34 31.69 -41.03
N PRO A 70 21.78 32.91 -41.02
CA PRO A 70 21.21 33.52 -39.82
C PRO A 70 19.93 32.82 -39.34
N ASP A 71 19.12 32.28 -40.26
CA ASP A 71 17.85 31.62 -39.94
C ASP A 71 18.12 30.23 -39.36
N ALA A 72 19.03 29.47 -39.99
CA ALA A 72 19.48 28.18 -39.46
C ALA A 72 20.15 28.33 -38.08
N ALA A 73 20.96 29.38 -37.88
CA ALA A 73 21.58 29.66 -36.60
C ALA A 73 20.56 30.04 -35.51
N ALA A 74 19.42 30.65 -35.86
CA ALA A 74 18.34 30.92 -34.91
C ALA A 74 17.67 29.64 -34.43
N VAL A 75 17.33 28.73 -35.35
CA VAL A 75 16.75 27.42 -35.02
C VAL A 75 17.71 26.59 -34.16
N ALA A 76 19.01 26.58 -34.49
CA ALA A 76 19.99 25.85 -33.70
C ALA A 76 20.18 26.41 -32.29
N ARG A 77 20.12 27.74 -32.11
CA ARG A 77 20.11 28.38 -30.78
C ARG A 77 18.90 27.93 -29.96
N GLU A 78 17.72 27.94 -30.58
CA GLU A 78 16.49 27.48 -29.92
C GLU A 78 16.57 26.01 -29.52
N ALA A 79 17.07 25.14 -30.40
CA ALA A 79 17.29 23.72 -30.08
C ALA A 79 18.21 23.50 -28.87
N VAL A 80 19.28 24.30 -28.73
CA VAL A 80 20.15 24.27 -27.55
C VAL A 80 19.40 24.72 -26.30
N THR A 81 18.61 25.79 -26.38
CA THR A 81 17.79 26.28 -25.26
C THR A 81 16.80 25.21 -24.78
N VAL A 82 16.07 24.57 -25.70
CA VAL A 82 15.13 23.49 -25.39
C VAL A 82 15.86 22.30 -24.77
N SER A 83 17.00 21.90 -25.33
CA SER A 83 17.80 20.77 -24.80
C SER A 83 18.36 21.06 -23.40
N LEU A 84 18.77 22.31 -23.11
CA LEU A 84 19.17 22.73 -21.77
C LEU A 84 18.03 22.63 -20.77
N GLN A 85 16.82 23.02 -21.17
CA GLN A 85 15.63 22.89 -20.32
C GLN A 85 15.32 21.41 -20.05
N GLY A 86 15.32 20.57 -21.09
CA GLY A 86 15.10 19.12 -20.95
C GLY A 86 16.12 18.45 -20.04
N LEU A 87 17.40 18.82 -20.14
CA LEU A 87 18.44 18.36 -19.23
C LEU A 87 18.15 18.76 -17.78
N ARG A 88 17.80 20.03 -17.55
CA ARG A 88 17.48 20.54 -16.21
C ARG A 88 16.29 19.80 -15.58
N GLU A 89 15.25 19.53 -16.36
CA GLU A 89 14.09 18.76 -15.90
C GLU A 89 14.48 17.31 -15.55
N ALA A 90 15.33 16.67 -16.37
CA ALA A 90 15.84 15.34 -16.10
C ALA A 90 16.71 15.28 -14.83
N GLU A 91 17.57 16.26 -14.61
CA GLU A 91 18.39 16.39 -13.40
C GLU A 91 17.54 16.59 -12.14
N ILE A 92 16.50 17.43 -12.21
CA ILE A 92 15.54 17.61 -11.10
C ILE A 92 14.85 16.28 -10.76
N LEU A 93 14.43 15.52 -11.78
CA LEU A 93 13.83 14.21 -11.59
C LEU A 93 14.80 13.22 -10.94
N LEU A 94 16.07 13.23 -11.36
CA LEU A 94 17.12 12.39 -10.78
C LEU A 94 17.33 12.71 -9.29
N GLU A 95 17.43 13.99 -8.94
CA GLU A 95 17.60 14.40 -7.54
C GLU A 95 16.40 14.04 -6.66
N ARG A 96 15.17 14.20 -7.19
CA ARG A 96 13.96 13.72 -6.51
C ARG A 96 13.97 12.20 -6.31
N SER A 97 14.40 11.45 -7.32
CA SER A 97 14.48 9.99 -7.26
C SER A 97 15.51 9.52 -6.22
N LYS A 98 16.69 10.17 -6.15
CA LYS A 98 17.71 9.88 -5.12
C LYS A 98 17.20 10.23 -3.72
N ALA A 99 16.48 11.34 -3.57
CA ALA A 99 15.87 11.72 -2.29
C ALA A 99 14.83 10.69 -1.83
N LEU A 100 14.04 10.15 -2.77
CA LEU A 100 13.10 9.07 -2.50
C LEU A 100 13.80 7.81 -2.00
N VAL A 101 14.90 7.36 -2.62
CA VAL A 101 15.70 6.22 -2.14
C VAL A 101 16.16 6.43 -0.70
N ARG A 102 16.75 7.60 -0.39
CA ARG A 102 17.19 7.93 0.98
C ARG A 102 16.04 7.92 1.98
N HIS A 103 14.83 8.31 1.56
CA HIS A 103 13.65 8.25 2.41
C HIS A 103 13.20 6.79 2.65
N LYS A 104 13.14 5.96 1.60
CA LYS A 104 12.77 4.55 1.71
C LYS A 104 13.80 3.73 2.50
N GLU A 105 15.10 4.04 2.40
CA GLU A 105 16.14 3.38 3.21
C GLU A 105 16.01 3.69 4.70
N ARG A 106 15.66 4.94 5.05
CA ARG A 106 15.33 5.32 6.44
C ARG A 106 14.09 4.58 6.95
N LEU A 107 13.07 4.46 6.11
CA LEU A 107 11.86 3.69 6.43
C LEU A 107 12.20 2.23 6.70
N LEU A 108 12.97 1.58 5.82
CA LEU A 108 13.41 0.20 6.00
C LEU A 108 14.23 0.00 7.28
N ALA A 109 15.12 0.94 7.61
CA ALA A 109 15.89 0.90 8.85
C ALA A 109 14.98 0.97 10.07
N SER A 110 14.02 1.92 10.09
CA SER A 110 13.02 2.03 11.15
C SER A 110 12.19 0.75 11.28
N VAL A 111 11.72 0.17 10.18
CA VAL A 111 10.96 -1.10 10.20
C VAL A 111 11.79 -2.23 10.81
N ARG A 112 13.06 -2.39 10.40
CA ARG A 112 13.95 -3.43 10.95
C ARG A 112 14.17 -3.25 12.45
N GLU A 113 14.38 -2.02 12.90
CA GLU A 113 14.56 -1.69 14.31
C GLU A 113 13.29 -2.02 15.11
N THR A 114 12.13 -1.58 14.66
CA THR A 114 10.83 -1.89 15.28
C THR A 114 10.60 -3.40 15.37
N VAL A 115 10.81 -4.13 14.27
CA VAL A 115 10.59 -5.59 14.24
C VAL A 115 11.56 -6.31 15.17
N SER A 116 12.82 -5.89 15.23
CA SER A 116 13.82 -6.50 16.13
C SER A 116 13.51 -6.32 17.62
N SER A 117 12.85 -5.22 17.99
CA SER A 117 12.51 -4.88 19.37
C SER A 117 11.13 -5.39 19.81
N ALA A 118 10.28 -5.82 18.89
CA ALA A 118 8.88 -6.10 19.14
C ALA A 118 8.51 -7.60 19.12
N LYS A 119 9.04 -8.35 20.10
CA LYS A 119 8.83 -9.81 20.24
C LYS A 119 7.38 -10.27 20.29
N ASP A 120 6.44 -9.43 20.75
CA ASP A 120 5.02 -9.77 20.93
C ASP A 120 4.05 -8.91 20.08
N ALA A 121 4.57 -8.22 19.06
CA ALA A 121 3.73 -7.36 18.23
C ALA A 121 2.65 -8.16 17.47
N LYS A 122 1.40 -7.70 17.55
CA LYS A 122 0.27 -8.27 16.80
C LYS A 122 0.16 -7.71 15.39
N GLY A 123 0.86 -6.61 15.16
CA GLY A 123 1.07 -6.05 13.85
C GLY A 123 2.16 -5.00 13.86
N ILE A 124 2.50 -4.50 12.69
CA ILE A 124 3.41 -3.39 12.49
C ILE A 124 2.64 -2.27 11.82
N LEU A 125 2.63 -1.09 12.43
CA LEU A 125 2.13 0.15 11.85
C LEU A 125 3.29 0.90 11.22
N ILE A 126 3.11 1.31 9.97
CA ILE A 126 4.06 2.10 9.21
C ILE A 126 3.35 3.37 8.71
N PRO A 127 3.54 4.53 9.38
CA PRO A 127 3.12 5.82 8.84
C PRO A 127 3.84 6.10 7.52
N LEU A 128 3.11 6.48 6.47
CA LEU A 128 3.68 6.79 5.14
C LEU A 128 3.75 8.29 4.85
N GLY A 129 3.09 9.10 5.66
CA GLY A 129 3.07 10.56 5.57
C GLY A 129 1.88 11.13 6.32
N GLY A 130 1.98 12.42 6.70
CA GLY A 130 0.97 13.12 7.48
C GLY A 130 0.86 12.62 8.94
N GLU A 131 -0.15 13.11 9.65
CA GLU A 131 -0.37 12.75 11.06
C GLU A 131 -1.10 11.41 11.17
N VAL A 132 -0.45 10.44 11.83
CA VAL A 132 -1.06 9.18 12.23
C VAL A 132 -1.07 9.12 13.75
N ARG A 133 -2.24 8.95 14.37
CA ARG A 133 -2.38 8.82 15.82
C ARG A 133 -2.72 7.39 16.20
N ARG A 134 -2.17 6.94 17.32
CA ARG A 134 -2.45 5.65 17.94
C ARG A 134 -3.11 5.89 19.28
N THR A 135 -4.17 5.15 19.57
CA THR A 135 -4.87 5.21 20.86
C THR A 135 -4.92 3.82 21.47
N LEU A 136 -4.37 3.65 22.67
CA LEU A 136 -4.49 2.44 23.47
C LEU A 136 -4.94 2.84 24.88
N ASN A 137 -5.98 2.21 25.41
CA ASN A 137 -6.53 2.52 26.75
C ASN A 137 -6.80 4.03 26.97
N ASN A 138 -7.41 4.68 25.98
CA ASN A 138 -7.66 6.14 25.94
C ASN A 138 -6.42 7.05 25.97
N ALA A 139 -5.21 6.50 25.90
CA ALA A 139 -3.99 7.28 25.74
C ALA A 139 -3.66 7.40 24.24
N ALA A 140 -3.76 8.62 23.71
CA ALA A 140 -3.40 8.92 22.33
C ALA A 140 -1.93 9.34 22.22
N SER A 141 -1.26 8.89 21.16
CA SER A 141 0.11 9.25 20.81
C SER A 141 0.22 9.42 19.30
N VAL A 142 1.01 10.39 18.84
CA VAL A 142 1.34 10.52 17.43
C VAL A 142 2.39 9.47 17.07
N SER A 143 2.20 8.78 15.96
CA SER A 143 3.17 7.85 15.37
C SER A 143 3.71 8.46 14.09
N ASP A 144 4.92 8.98 14.16
CA ASP A 144 5.69 9.48 13.02
C ASP A 144 6.64 8.42 12.43
N THR A 145 6.85 7.34 13.19
CA THR A 145 7.77 6.24 12.88
C THR A 145 7.07 4.91 12.95
N CYS A 146 7.76 3.87 12.45
CA CYS A 146 7.27 2.50 12.49
C CYS A 146 7.11 2.03 13.93
N THR A 147 5.95 1.47 14.28
CA THR A 147 5.66 1.04 15.64
C THR A 147 4.93 -0.31 15.70
N PRO A 148 5.13 -1.09 16.77
CA PRO A 148 4.38 -2.32 16.95
C PRO A 148 2.95 -2.00 17.38
N LEU A 149 1.98 -2.68 16.79
CA LEU A 149 0.57 -2.61 17.17
C LEU A 149 0.23 -3.71 18.17
N ARG A 150 -0.59 -3.33 19.16
CA ARG A 150 -1.16 -4.22 20.15
C ARG A 150 -2.64 -4.47 19.88
N ALA A 151 -3.16 -5.59 20.38
CA ALA A 151 -4.60 -5.79 20.40
C ALA A 151 -5.27 -4.72 21.29
N GLY A 152 -6.46 -4.28 20.89
CA GLY A 152 -7.19 -3.17 21.50
C GLY A 152 -6.72 -1.78 21.05
N GLU A 153 -5.70 -1.69 20.21
CA GLU A 153 -5.17 -0.42 19.72
C GLU A 153 -5.97 0.10 18.52
N ARG A 154 -6.18 1.42 18.48
CA ARG A 154 -6.85 2.15 17.40
C ARG A 154 -5.85 3.07 16.71
N VAL A 155 -5.90 3.09 15.39
CA VAL A 155 -5.08 3.91 14.50
C VAL A 155 -5.99 4.90 13.79
N ASP A 156 -5.72 6.19 13.97
CA ASP A 156 -6.34 7.29 13.24
C ASP A 156 -5.38 7.85 12.21
N VAL A 157 -5.85 8.01 10.98
CA VAL A 157 -5.10 8.65 9.90
C VAL A 157 -5.74 10.00 9.63
N GLY A 158 -4.99 11.08 9.82
CA GLY A 158 -5.44 12.44 9.61
C GLY A 158 -5.67 12.80 8.13
N SER A 159 -6.07 14.05 7.89
CA SER A 159 -6.22 14.61 6.55
C SER A 159 -4.87 14.63 5.82
N GLY A 160 -4.84 14.20 4.55
CA GLY A 160 -3.60 14.12 3.76
C GLY A 160 -2.58 13.10 4.28
N ALA A 161 -2.94 12.28 5.28
CA ALA A 161 -2.08 11.26 5.85
C ALA A 161 -2.40 9.87 5.27
N SER A 162 -1.46 8.95 5.41
CA SER A 162 -1.65 7.54 5.06
C SER A 162 -0.80 6.63 5.93
N ALA A 163 -1.26 5.40 6.11
CA ALA A 163 -0.55 4.39 6.89
C ALA A 163 -0.68 3.01 6.26
N LYS A 164 0.29 2.15 6.54
CA LYS A 164 0.27 0.72 6.18
C LYS A 164 0.37 -0.13 7.43
N LEU A 165 -0.46 -1.15 7.51
CA LEU A 165 -0.46 -2.11 8.60
C LEU A 165 -0.16 -3.50 8.05
N PHE A 166 0.70 -4.22 8.76
CA PHE A 166 0.86 -5.67 8.64
C PHE A 166 0.32 -6.28 9.92
N ILE A 167 -0.68 -7.14 9.83
CA ILE A 167 -1.35 -7.72 11.00
C ILE A 167 -1.45 -9.25 10.88
N GLY A 168 -1.82 -9.89 11.99
CA GLY A 168 -1.92 -11.34 12.06
C GLY A 168 -0.56 -11.99 11.96
N ARG A 169 -0.48 -13.15 11.29
CA ARG A 169 0.80 -13.80 10.98
C ARG A 169 1.32 -13.35 9.62
N GLY A 170 1.28 -12.02 9.39
CA GLY A 170 1.79 -11.34 8.20
C GLY A 170 0.97 -11.53 6.91
N ASP A 171 -0.20 -12.12 7.00
CA ASP A 171 -1.11 -12.40 5.89
C ASP A 171 -2.14 -11.29 5.65
N GLY A 172 -2.40 -10.45 6.66
CA GLY A 172 -3.19 -9.23 6.53
C GLY A 172 -2.30 -8.02 6.24
N GLN A 173 -2.38 -7.50 5.01
CA GLN A 173 -1.83 -6.20 4.65
C GLN A 173 -2.98 -5.20 4.46
N ILE A 174 -2.89 -4.04 5.11
CA ILE A 174 -3.94 -3.02 5.07
C ILE A 174 -3.31 -1.66 4.79
N ASP A 175 -3.84 -0.98 3.80
CA ASP A 175 -3.46 0.38 3.45
C ASP A 175 -4.61 1.29 3.87
N LEU A 176 -4.33 2.17 4.83
CA LEU A 176 -5.29 3.14 5.37
C LEU A 176 -5.11 4.48 4.67
N GLY A 177 -6.20 4.97 4.11
CA GLY A 177 -6.28 6.31 3.53
C GLY A 177 -6.55 7.38 4.59
N GLU A 178 -6.54 8.64 4.14
CA GLU A 178 -6.87 9.78 4.99
C GLU A 178 -8.25 9.65 5.65
N ASN A 179 -8.40 10.31 6.80
CA ASN A 179 -9.65 10.38 7.57
C ASN A 179 -10.20 8.99 7.95
N SER A 180 -9.30 8.02 8.17
CA SER A 180 -9.67 6.66 8.57
C SER A 180 -9.41 6.41 10.06
N SER A 181 -10.26 5.58 10.66
CA SER A 181 -10.09 5.07 12.03
C SER A 181 -10.21 3.55 11.99
N PHE A 182 -9.13 2.86 12.31
CA PHE A 182 -9.00 1.41 12.24
C PHE A 182 -8.54 0.84 13.57
N SER A 183 -9.15 -0.23 14.08
CA SER A 183 -8.72 -0.91 15.30
C SER A 183 -8.55 -2.41 15.13
N ILE A 184 -7.67 -2.99 15.94
CA ILE A 184 -7.47 -4.43 16.03
C ILE A 184 -8.13 -4.88 17.34
N SER A 185 -9.30 -5.50 17.28
CA SER A 185 -10.13 -5.78 18.46
C SER A 185 -9.60 -6.97 19.26
N SER A 186 -9.28 -8.07 18.60
CA SER A 186 -8.77 -9.28 19.25
C SER A 186 -8.07 -10.22 18.27
N GLU A 187 -7.04 -10.91 18.75
CA GLU A 187 -6.51 -12.11 18.12
C GLU A 187 -6.67 -13.27 19.12
N GLY A 188 -7.58 -14.21 18.82
CA GLY A 188 -7.84 -15.40 19.63
C GLY A 188 -7.56 -16.67 18.84
N GLU A 189 -7.79 -17.85 19.42
CA GLU A 189 -7.68 -19.13 18.68
C GLU A 189 -8.59 -19.13 17.44
N GLU A 190 -9.74 -18.46 17.52
CA GLU A 190 -10.78 -18.42 16.47
C GLU A 190 -10.45 -17.51 15.27
N GLY A 191 -9.57 -16.52 15.42
CA GLY A 191 -9.32 -15.57 14.33
C GLY A 191 -8.76 -14.21 14.73
N LEU A 192 -8.69 -13.33 13.73
CA LEU A 192 -8.32 -11.93 13.82
C LEU A 192 -9.54 -11.08 13.49
N GLU A 193 -9.95 -10.24 14.43
CA GLU A 193 -11.02 -9.27 14.22
C GLU A 193 -10.43 -7.87 14.14
N ALA A 194 -10.83 -7.15 13.10
CA ALA A 194 -10.50 -5.75 12.92
C ALA A 194 -11.75 -4.92 12.62
N MET A 195 -11.70 -3.64 12.95
CA MET A 195 -12.81 -2.72 12.74
C MET A 195 -12.35 -1.48 12.00
N LEU A 196 -13.03 -1.14 10.91
CA LEU A 196 -12.97 0.15 10.24
C LEU A 196 -14.16 0.99 10.67
N SER A 197 -13.95 1.87 11.64
CA SER A 197 -15.00 2.74 12.19
C SER A 197 -15.32 3.93 11.30
N GLN A 198 -14.38 4.33 10.44
CA GLN A 198 -14.54 5.44 9.49
C GLN A 198 -13.46 5.37 8.41
N GLY A 199 -13.77 5.89 7.21
CA GLY A 199 -12.80 6.21 6.18
C GLY A 199 -12.59 5.08 5.18
N PHE A 200 -11.37 4.97 4.67
CA PHE A 200 -11.01 4.04 3.59
C PHE A 200 -9.90 3.08 4.02
N ALA A 201 -10.10 1.79 3.73
CA ALA A 201 -9.09 0.76 3.84
C ALA A 201 -9.02 -0.06 2.54
N HIS A 202 -7.81 -0.21 1.98
CA HIS A 202 -7.51 -1.24 0.98
C HIS A 202 -6.91 -2.43 1.70
N VAL A 203 -7.58 -3.58 1.63
CA VAL A 203 -7.21 -4.77 2.39
C VAL A 203 -6.78 -5.85 1.42
N ARG A 204 -5.53 -6.27 1.55
CA ARG A 204 -5.00 -7.46 0.88
C ARG A 204 -4.75 -8.52 1.92
N ALA A 205 -5.64 -9.49 1.97
CA ALA A 205 -5.60 -10.58 2.92
C ALA A 205 -5.24 -11.88 2.19
N LYS A 206 -3.93 -12.17 2.10
CA LYS A 206 -3.41 -13.42 1.54
C LYS A 206 -3.47 -14.57 2.55
N LEU A 207 -4.55 -14.65 3.32
CA LEU A 207 -4.84 -15.76 4.22
C LEU A 207 -5.00 -17.02 3.37
N LYS A 208 -3.89 -17.74 3.16
CA LYS A 208 -3.96 -19.05 2.55
C LYS A 208 -4.80 -19.94 3.47
N HIS A 209 -5.55 -20.85 2.86
CA HIS A 209 -6.51 -21.79 3.44
C HIS A 209 -6.03 -22.66 4.62
N TYR A 210 -4.82 -22.47 5.16
CA TYR A 210 -4.12 -23.52 5.89
C TYR A 210 -4.42 -23.65 7.38
N PHE A 211 -5.19 -22.78 8.03
CA PHE A 211 -5.40 -22.93 9.48
C PHE A 211 -6.80 -22.63 10.02
N GLY A 212 -7.85 -22.54 9.18
CA GLY A 212 -9.24 -22.42 9.68
C GLY A 212 -9.55 -21.17 10.54
N ARG A 213 -8.60 -20.24 10.70
CA ARG A 213 -8.76 -18.99 11.46
C ARG A 213 -9.53 -17.98 10.61
N LYS A 214 -10.54 -17.35 11.20
CA LYS A 214 -11.35 -16.33 10.52
C LYS A 214 -10.62 -14.99 10.52
N PHE A 215 -10.71 -14.25 9.43
CA PHE A 215 -10.37 -12.83 9.41
C PHE A 215 -11.62 -12.06 9.07
N GLU A 216 -12.01 -11.16 9.96
CA GLU A 216 -13.19 -10.33 9.80
C GLU A 216 -12.80 -8.87 9.85
N VAL A 217 -13.28 -8.10 8.88
CA VAL A 217 -13.25 -6.64 8.93
C VAL A 217 -14.66 -6.15 9.16
N ARG A 218 -14.87 -5.46 10.27
CA ARG A 218 -16.17 -4.93 10.69
C ARG A 218 -16.27 -3.45 10.39
N THR A 219 -17.46 -3.02 10.06
CA THR A 219 -17.88 -1.62 10.07
C THR A 219 -19.18 -1.54 10.87
N PRO A 220 -19.60 -0.34 11.30
CA PRO A 220 -20.94 -0.14 11.87
C PRO A 220 -22.07 -0.73 11.00
N ALA A 221 -21.91 -0.78 9.67
CA ALA A 221 -22.92 -1.27 8.74
C ALA A 221 -22.86 -2.79 8.47
N ALA A 222 -21.70 -3.43 8.68
CA ALA A 222 -21.48 -4.80 8.21
C ALA A 222 -20.35 -5.56 8.89
N VAL A 223 -20.40 -6.89 8.79
CA VAL A 223 -19.28 -7.79 9.01
C VAL A 223 -18.84 -8.35 7.66
N CYS A 224 -17.58 -8.16 7.30
CA CYS A 224 -16.98 -8.71 6.09
C CYS A 224 -16.06 -9.88 6.50
N ALA A 225 -16.46 -11.11 6.19
CA ALA A 225 -15.63 -12.30 6.37
C ALA A 225 -14.73 -12.49 5.15
N VAL A 226 -13.42 -12.57 5.41
CA VAL A 226 -12.37 -12.43 4.40
C VAL A 226 -11.59 -13.74 4.28
N ARG A 227 -11.56 -14.33 3.09
CA ARG A 227 -10.80 -15.55 2.82
C ARG A 227 -10.02 -15.46 1.52
N GLY A 228 -8.73 -15.16 1.63
CA GLY A 228 -7.82 -15.13 0.48
C GLY A 228 -8.24 -14.11 -0.59
N THR A 229 -8.44 -12.85 -0.18
CA THR A 229 -9.00 -11.81 -1.05
C THR A 229 -8.17 -10.53 -1.05
N GLU A 230 -8.38 -9.74 -2.10
CA GLU A 230 -7.99 -8.34 -2.18
C GLU A 230 -9.25 -7.51 -2.43
N PHE A 231 -9.54 -6.57 -1.53
CA PHE A 231 -10.76 -5.76 -1.57
C PHE A 231 -10.51 -4.34 -1.03
N THR A 232 -11.33 -3.39 -1.45
CA THR A 232 -11.42 -2.08 -0.80
C THR A 232 -12.70 -1.99 0.01
N LEU A 233 -12.60 -1.33 1.16
CA LEU A 233 -13.73 -1.06 2.03
C LEU A 233 -13.70 0.42 2.41
N ARG A 234 -14.78 1.12 2.08
CA ARG A 234 -15.02 2.49 2.50
C ARG A 234 -16.19 2.51 3.47
N HIS A 235 -16.05 3.17 4.60
CA HIS A 235 -17.13 3.36 5.56
C HIS A 235 -17.37 4.85 5.84
N HIS A 236 -18.63 5.24 5.82
CA HIS A 236 -19.11 6.57 6.16
C HIS A 236 -20.39 6.46 7.00
N LEU A 237 -20.93 7.59 7.45
CA LEU A 237 -22.05 7.64 8.40
C LEU A 237 -23.28 6.80 8.00
N HIS A 238 -23.57 6.71 6.70
CA HIS A 238 -24.79 6.09 6.18
C HIS A 238 -24.60 4.63 5.73
N GLY A 239 -23.36 4.15 5.66
CA GLY A 239 -23.10 2.82 5.15
C GLY A 239 -21.65 2.54 4.81
N SER A 240 -21.46 1.39 4.20
CA SER A 240 -20.18 0.92 3.68
C SER A 240 -20.29 0.62 2.19
N ARG A 241 -19.17 0.79 1.49
CA ARG A 241 -19.00 0.34 0.11
C ARG A 241 -17.85 -0.65 0.06
N LEU A 242 -18.13 -1.82 -0.49
CA LEU A 242 -17.18 -2.92 -0.64
C LEU A 242 -16.94 -3.15 -2.13
N GLU A 243 -15.67 -3.19 -2.54
CA GLU A 243 -15.27 -3.57 -3.90
C GLU A 243 -14.24 -4.70 -3.80
N VAL A 244 -14.54 -5.85 -4.40
CA VAL A 244 -13.67 -7.03 -4.35
C VAL A 244 -12.87 -7.09 -5.65
N LEU A 245 -11.54 -6.97 -5.55
CA LEU A 245 -10.63 -7.06 -6.69
C LEU A 245 -10.33 -8.52 -7.02
N GLU A 246 -10.07 -9.34 -6.00
CA GLU A 246 -9.75 -10.76 -6.14
C GLU A 246 -10.35 -11.58 -4.99
N GLY A 247 -10.82 -12.79 -5.29
CA GLY A 247 -11.36 -13.75 -4.31
C GLY A 247 -12.85 -13.55 -4.00
N THR A 248 -13.27 -13.91 -2.78
CA THR A 248 -14.66 -13.78 -2.32
C THR A 248 -14.73 -13.22 -0.90
N VAL A 249 -15.55 -12.19 -0.70
CA VAL A 249 -15.87 -11.63 0.62
C VAL A 249 -17.33 -11.98 0.94
N THR A 250 -17.55 -12.63 2.08
CA THR A 250 -18.91 -12.88 2.58
C THR A 250 -19.31 -11.73 3.50
N VAL A 251 -20.37 -11.02 3.14
CA VAL A 251 -20.84 -9.83 3.84
C VAL A 251 -22.12 -10.17 4.59
N ARG A 252 -22.19 -9.76 5.85
CA ARG A 252 -23.44 -9.71 6.61
C ARG A 252 -23.73 -8.29 7.05
N SER A 253 -24.94 -7.80 6.83
CA SER A 253 -25.33 -6.49 7.35
C SER A 253 -25.54 -6.53 8.87
N SER A 254 -25.26 -5.42 9.55
CA SER A 254 -25.62 -5.25 10.96
C SER A 254 -27.13 -5.22 11.20
N SER A 255 -27.95 -4.87 10.19
CA SER A 255 -29.41 -4.72 10.32
C SER A 255 -30.21 -5.96 9.93
N LYS A 256 -29.62 -6.90 9.18
CA LYS A 256 -30.27 -8.11 8.67
C LYS A 256 -29.33 -9.31 8.78
N ASP A 257 -29.85 -10.46 9.16
CA ASP A 257 -29.06 -11.70 9.32
C ASP A 257 -28.86 -12.48 8.00
N GLU A 258 -28.68 -11.74 6.90
CA GLU A 258 -28.46 -12.30 5.57
C GLU A 258 -26.99 -12.19 5.20
N TRP A 259 -26.42 -13.29 4.71
CA TRP A 259 -25.07 -13.36 4.17
C TRP A 259 -25.12 -13.28 2.65
N VAL A 260 -24.35 -12.36 2.09
CA VAL A 260 -24.20 -12.16 0.65
C VAL A 260 -22.74 -12.34 0.27
N GLU A 261 -22.46 -13.13 -0.75
CA GLU A 261 -21.11 -13.25 -1.30
C GLU A 261 -20.87 -12.18 -2.36
N VAL A 262 -19.69 -11.56 -2.30
CA VAL A 262 -19.21 -10.60 -3.29
C VAL A 262 -17.88 -11.14 -3.84
N HIS A 263 -17.83 -11.37 -5.15
CA HIS A 263 -16.69 -12.01 -5.82
C HIS A 263 -15.77 -11.00 -6.50
N GLY A 264 -14.58 -11.45 -6.90
CA GLY A 264 -13.63 -10.66 -7.68
C GLY A 264 -14.27 -10.00 -8.91
N GLY A 265 -14.06 -8.69 -9.05
CA GLY A 265 -14.68 -7.88 -10.09
C GLY A 265 -16.10 -7.41 -9.76
N GLU A 266 -16.55 -7.56 -8.50
CA GLU A 266 -17.86 -7.12 -8.03
C GLU A 266 -17.77 -6.10 -6.90
N TRP A 267 -18.87 -5.39 -6.69
CA TRP A 267 -19.02 -4.45 -5.59
C TRP A 267 -20.44 -4.41 -5.06
N CYS A 268 -20.61 -3.91 -3.84
CA CYS A 268 -21.92 -3.62 -3.26
C CYS A 268 -21.87 -2.42 -2.30
N GLU A 269 -23.04 -1.84 -2.07
CA GLU A 269 -23.27 -0.88 -1.00
C GLU A 269 -24.00 -1.57 0.15
N ILE A 270 -23.64 -1.22 1.37
CA ILE A 270 -24.20 -1.78 2.59
C ILE A 270 -24.68 -0.60 3.42
N LEU A 271 -25.97 -0.32 3.35
CA LEU A 271 -26.57 0.80 4.06
C LEU A 271 -26.91 0.37 5.48
N THR A 272 -26.54 1.20 6.47
CA THR A 272 -26.72 0.86 7.89
C THR A 272 -28.18 0.51 8.22
N ALA A 273 -29.14 1.24 7.63
CA ALA A 273 -30.57 1.05 7.88
C ALA A 273 -31.24 0.04 6.94
N GLU A 274 -30.80 -0.07 5.68
CA GLU A 274 -31.52 -0.83 4.64
C GLU A 274 -30.90 -2.20 4.33
N GLY A 275 -29.66 -2.43 4.78
CA GLY A 275 -28.92 -3.64 4.54
C GLY A 275 -28.10 -3.61 3.25
N ILE A 276 -27.83 -4.80 2.71
CA ILE A 276 -26.97 -4.98 1.53
C ILE A 276 -27.79 -4.69 0.26
N ARG A 277 -27.30 -3.77 -0.58
CA ARG A 277 -27.84 -3.53 -1.92
C ARG A 277 -27.40 -4.65 -2.88
N PRO A 278 -28.13 -4.89 -3.99
CA PRO A 278 -27.74 -5.89 -4.97
C PRO A 278 -26.29 -5.72 -5.44
N VAL A 279 -25.57 -6.84 -5.51
CA VAL A 279 -24.18 -6.89 -6.00
C VAL A 279 -24.15 -6.54 -7.48
N LYS A 280 -23.18 -5.70 -7.87
CA LYS A 280 -22.99 -5.20 -9.23
C LYS A 280 -21.57 -5.47 -9.71
N LYS A 281 -21.34 -5.41 -11.02
CA LYS A 281 -19.98 -5.59 -11.57
C LYS A 281 -19.19 -4.29 -11.51
N LEU A 282 -17.89 -4.39 -11.27
CA LEU A 282 -17.00 -3.23 -11.12
C LEU A 282 -16.78 -2.49 -12.45
N ASN A 283 -16.86 -3.19 -13.58
CA ASN A 283 -16.77 -2.59 -14.91
C ASN A 283 -17.98 -1.72 -15.27
N GLU A 284 -19.18 -2.03 -14.74
CA GLU A 284 -20.39 -1.19 -14.88
C GLU A 284 -20.24 0.15 -14.18
N LEU A 285 -19.35 0.24 -13.19
CA LEU A 285 -19.03 1.48 -12.49
C LEU A 285 -18.15 2.41 -13.33
N ARG A 286 -17.26 1.85 -14.15
CA ARG A 286 -16.32 2.61 -14.99
C ARG A 286 -16.95 3.16 -16.27
N SER A 287 -18.09 2.63 -16.70
CA SER A 287 -18.87 3.15 -17.83
C SER A 287 -19.79 4.33 -17.45
N GLY A 288 -19.92 4.66 -16.17
CA GLY A 288 -20.88 5.66 -15.66
C GLY A 288 -20.28 6.97 -15.15
N ASN A 289 -19.01 7.29 -15.47
CA ASN A 289 -18.40 8.54 -15.03
C ASN A 289 -18.61 9.66 -16.07
N ASP A 290 -19.83 10.16 -16.12
CA ASP A 290 -20.13 11.58 -16.36
C ASP A 290 -21.31 11.94 -15.45
N ASP A 291 -21.25 13.12 -14.83
CA ASP A 291 -22.22 13.72 -13.92
C ASP A 291 -22.24 13.27 -12.43
N SER A 292 -21.39 13.87 -11.61
CA SER A 292 -21.84 14.82 -10.56
C SER A 292 -20.68 15.29 -9.66
N HIS A 293 -20.66 16.61 -9.47
CA HIS A 293 -19.76 17.44 -8.65
C HIS A 293 -19.55 17.00 -7.21
#